data_AF-A0A3N5QTH8-F1
#
_entry.id   AF-A0A3N5QTH8-F1
#
_cell.length_a   1.000
_cell.length_b   1.000
_cell.length_c   1.000
_cell.angle_alpha   90.00
_cell.angle_beta   90.00
_cell.angle_gamma   90.00
#
_symmetry.space_group_name_H-M   'P 1'
#
loop_
_entity.id
_entity.type
_entity.pdbx_description
1 polymer ?
#
loop_
_entity_poly.entity_id
_entity_poly.type
_entity_poly.pdbx_seq_one_letter_code
_entity_poly.pdbx_strand_id
1 'polypeptide(L)'
;MSTADEAVRITKYLSLELGTRTIGSENCKKAARFIQQHFQDAGLSIHCQEFDCPDWVEESVFVNLNGETLEAYANTFSPSSNFTAPTISAGTQAELENADIRGKVLVLYGSLAQSELAAKAAIYVSPRDHRIH
;
A
#
# COMPACT_ATOMS: atom_id res chain seq x y z
N MET A 1 32.76 -1.62 18.41
CA MET A 1 31.29 -1.73 18.40
C MET A 1 30.94 -3.17 18.09
N SER A 2 30.02 -3.80 18.83
CA SER A 2 29.66 -5.20 18.56
C SER A 2 28.75 -5.30 17.32
N THR A 3 28.65 -6.50 16.73
CA THR A 3 27.71 -6.75 15.63
C THR A 3 26.25 -6.46 16.03
N ALA A 4 25.90 -6.70 17.30
CA ALA A 4 24.57 -6.40 17.82
C ALA A 4 24.29 -4.89 17.88
N ASP A 5 25.27 -4.10 18.33
CA ASP A 5 25.14 -2.63 18.37
C ASP A 5 24.94 -2.06 16.96
N GLU A 6 25.68 -2.60 15.99
CA GLU A 6 25.60 -2.18 14.60
C GLU A 6 24.25 -2.54 13.95
N ALA A 7 23.73 -3.75 14.21
CA ALA A 7 22.41 -4.15 13.75
C ALA A 7 21.30 -3.26 14.31
N VAL A 8 21.40 -2.86 15.58
CA VAL A 8 20.46 -1.91 16.21
C VAL A 8 20.57 -0.54 15.55
N ARG A 9 21.78 -0.05 15.27
CA ARG A 9 22.01 1.24 14.58
C ARG A 9 21.38 1.26 13.19
N ILE A 10 21.62 0.22 12.39
CA ILE A 10 21.05 0.07 11.04
C ILE A 10 19.53 0.01 11.10
N THR A 11 18.97 -0.77 12.03
CA THR A 11 17.51 -0.90 12.19
C THR A 11 16.87 0.43 12.56
N LYS A 12 17.48 1.20 13.47
CA LYS A 12 16.98 2.54 13.83
C LYS A 12 16.99 3.49 12.63
N TYR A 13 18.08 3.51 11.87
CA TYR A 13 18.15 4.33 10.66
C TYR A 13 17.06 3.95 9.65
N LEU A 14 16.95 2.68 9.30
CA LEU A 14 16.05 2.20 8.25
C LEU A 14 14.56 2.25 8.62
N SER A 15 14.22 2.25 9.91
CA SER A 15 12.83 2.19 10.40
C SER A 15 12.33 3.49 11.02
N LEU A 16 13.20 4.31 11.63
CA LEU A 16 12.80 5.51 12.36
C LEU A 16 13.24 6.79 11.67
N GLU A 17 14.49 6.84 11.20
CA GLU A 17 15.06 8.08 10.63
C GLU A 17 14.70 8.25 9.15
N LEU A 18 14.71 7.15 8.39
CA LEU A 18 14.45 7.19 6.96
C LEU A 18 12.96 7.26 6.61
N GLY A 19 12.09 6.82 7.52
CA GLY A 19 10.63 6.78 7.32
C GLY A 19 10.16 5.59 6.48
N THR A 20 8.92 5.65 5.97
CA THR A 20 8.30 4.60 5.17
C THR A 20 9.03 4.41 3.83
N ARG A 21 9.10 3.16 3.37
CA ARG A 21 9.88 2.73 2.19
C ARG A 21 9.03 1.92 1.22
N THR A 22 7.87 2.45 0.87
CA THR A 22 6.99 1.85 -0.15
C THR A 22 7.75 1.70 -1.47
N ILE A 23 7.35 0.71 -2.28
CA ILE A 23 7.99 0.46 -3.58
C ILE A 23 8.02 1.72 -4.44
N GLY A 24 9.11 1.93 -5.18
CA GLY A 24 9.31 3.11 -6.04
C GLY A 24 9.65 4.42 -5.32
N SER A 25 9.31 4.56 -4.03
CA SER A 25 9.52 5.80 -3.27
C SER A 25 10.99 6.20 -3.14
N GLU A 26 11.23 7.50 -2.96
CA GLU A 26 12.58 8.04 -2.73
C GLU A 26 13.27 7.46 -1.48
N ASN A 27 12.51 7.16 -0.42
CA ASN A 27 13.06 6.54 0.78
C ASN A 27 13.43 5.06 0.55
N CYS A 28 12.71 4.34 -0.32
CA CYS A 28 13.11 3.01 -0.77
C CYS A 28 14.45 3.05 -1.51
N LYS A 29 14.63 4.02 -2.43
CA LYS A 29 15.89 4.23 -3.16
C LYS A 29 17.06 4.62 -2.23
N LYS A 30 16.80 5.49 -1.24
CA LYS A 30 17.80 5.85 -0.21
C LYS A 30 18.22 4.63 0.62
N ALA A 31 17.29 3.76 1.00
CA ALA A 31 17.60 2.55 1.74
C ALA A 31 18.47 1.59 0.91
N ALA A 32 18.17 1.41 -0.38
CA ALA A 32 18.98 0.60 -1.28
C ALA A 32 20.43 1.12 -1.36
N ARG A 33 20.61 2.44 -1.53
CA ARG A 33 21.94 3.08 -1.52
C ARG A 33 22.67 2.91 -0.18
N PHE A 34 21.97 3.08 0.94
CA PHE A 34 22.54 2.87 2.27
C PHE A 34 23.04 1.43 2.46
N ILE A 35 22.22 0.43 2.06
CA ILE A 35 22.58 -0.99 2.18
C ILE A 35 23.76 -1.32 1.26
N GLN A 36 23.74 -0.84 0.01
CA GLN A 36 24.84 -1.00 -0.94
C GLN A 36 26.15 -0.48 -0.34
N GLN A 37 26.15 0.76 0.15
CA GLN A 37 27.33 1.38 0.74
C GLN A 37 27.82 0.58 1.96
N HIS A 38 26.91 0.18 2.85
CA HIS A 38 27.25 -0.57 4.05
C HIS A 38 27.95 -1.90 3.71
N PHE A 39 27.48 -2.61 2.69
CA PHE A 39 28.14 -3.85 2.26
C PHE A 39 29.47 -3.61 1.53
N GLN A 40 29.59 -2.53 0.74
CA GLN A 40 30.85 -2.15 0.12
C GLN A 40 31.92 -1.80 1.17
N ASP A 41 31.54 -1.07 2.21
CA ASP A 41 32.43 -0.71 3.34
C ASP A 41 32.89 -1.96 4.12
N ALA A 42 32.10 -3.03 4.11
CA ALA A 42 32.46 -4.33 4.66
C ALA A 42 33.36 -5.18 3.73
N GLY A 43 33.74 -4.66 2.55
CA GLY A 43 34.62 -5.33 1.59
C GLY A 43 33.93 -6.32 0.66
N LEU A 44 32.59 -6.29 0.57
CA LEU A 44 31.84 -7.17 -0.34
C LEU A 44 31.79 -6.59 -1.76
N SER A 45 31.84 -7.47 -2.76
CA SER A 45 31.53 -7.11 -4.15
C SER A 45 30.01 -7.05 -4.34
N ILE A 46 29.49 -5.92 -4.78
CA ILE A 46 28.04 -5.67 -4.88
C ILE A 46 27.61 -5.50 -6.33
N HIS A 47 26.49 -6.13 -6.67
CA HIS A 47 25.75 -5.93 -7.90
C HIS A 47 24.33 -5.48 -7.57
N CYS A 48 23.90 -4.35 -8.14
CA CYS A 48 22.55 -3.82 -7.99
C CYS A 48 21.75 -4.13 -9.25
N GLN A 49 20.62 -4.81 -9.11
CA GLN A 49 19.69 -5.04 -10.20
C GLN A 49 18.60 -3.96 -10.19
N GLU A 50 18.57 -3.14 -11.23
CA GLU A 50 17.53 -2.12 -11.40
C GLU A 50 16.33 -2.68 -12.16
N PHE A 51 15.15 -2.17 -11.83
CA PHE A 51 13.90 -2.47 -12.52
C PHE A 51 12.91 -1.32 -12.35
N ASP A 52 12.03 -1.13 -13.34
CA ASP A 52 11.03 -0.09 -13.29
C ASP A 52 10.00 -0.38 -12.19
N CYS A 53 9.78 0.62 -11.33
CA CYS A 53 8.82 0.56 -10.24
C CYS A 53 7.86 1.76 -10.32
N PRO A 54 6.55 1.58 -10.11
CA PRO A 54 5.66 2.70 -9.89
C PRO A 54 6.01 3.38 -8.56
N ASP A 55 6.03 4.72 -8.56
CA ASP A 55 6.02 5.53 -7.35
C ASP A 55 4.58 6.02 -7.14
N TRP A 56 3.92 5.53 -6.11
CA TRP A 56 2.55 5.92 -5.75
C TRP A 56 2.59 6.69 -4.44
N VAL A 57 1.93 7.85 -4.44
CA VAL A 57 1.85 8.75 -3.30
C VAL A 57 0.38 9.12 -3.09
N GLU A 58 -0.08 8.99 -1.85
CA GLU A 58 -1.37 9.55 -1.44
C GLU A 58 -1.23 11.07 -1.29
N GLU A 59 -1.90 11.83 -2.15
CA GLU A 59 -1.90 13.31 -2.05
C GLU A 59 -2.99 13.82 -1.10
N SER A 60 -4.20 13.24 -1.19
CA SER A 60 -5.31 13.54 -0.28
C SER A 60 -6.39 12.47 -0.36
N VAL A 61 -7.13 12.31 0.74
CA VAL A 61 -8.31 11.47 0.84
C VAL A 61 -9.40 12.27 1.54
N PHE A 62 -10.60 12.26 0.96
CA PHE A 62 -11.78 12.87 1.56
C PHE A 62 -12.99 11.98 1.30
N VAL A 63 -13.63 11.54 2.39
CA VAL A 63 -14.88 10.78 2.34
C VAL A 63 -15.89 11.47 3.21
N ASN A 64 -17.06 11.77 2.64
CA ASN A 64 -18.19 12.32 3.38
C ASN A 64 -19.42 11.43 3.19
N LEU A 65 -20.12 11.16 4.29
CA LEU A 65 -21.37 10.41 4.31
C LEU A 65 -22.40 11.20 5.11
N ASN A 66 -23.48 11.63 4.47
CA ASN A 66 -24.59 12.36 5.11
C ASN A 66 -24.15 13.60 5.91
N GLY A 67 -23.12 14.32 5.44
CA GLY A 67 -22.59 15.50 6.11
C GLY A 67 -21.50 15.22 7.14
N GLU A 68 -21.22 13.95 7.45
CA GLU A 68 -20.12 13.55 8.33
C GLU A 68 -18.88 13.20 7.52
N THR A 69 -17.74 13.79 7.88
CA THR A 69 -16.45 13.43 7.30
C THR A 69 -15.90 12.20 8.01
N LEU A 70 -15.56 11.16 7.24
CA LEU A 70 -15.02 9.92 7.75
C LEU A 70 -13.50 9.93 7.68
N GLU A 71 -12.84 9.33 8.67
CA GLU A 71 -11.42 8.98 8.58
C GLU A 71 -11.26 7.87 7.53
N ALA A 72 -10.40 8.11 6.55
CA ALA A 72 -10.19 7.21 5.43
C ALA A 72 -8.76 7.30 4.93
N TYR A 73 -8.30 6.19 4.35
CA TYR A 73 -6.98 6.04 3.74
C TYR A 73 -7.16 5.41 2.36
N ALA A 74 -6.37 5.82 1.38
CA ALA A 74 -6.43 5.22 0.05
C ALA A 74 -5.60 3.95 0.03
N ASN A 75 -6.13 2.88 -0.57
CA ASN A 75 -5.32 1.69 -0.82
C ASN A 75 -4.20 2.05 -1.81
N THR A 76 -2.99 1.60 -1.53
CA THR A 76 -1.84 1.82 -2.41
C THR A 76 -2.18 1.38 -3.84
N PHE A 77 -1.85 2.21 -4.83
CA PHE A 77 -2.20 2.04 -6.26
C PHE A 77 -3.67 2.26 -6.62
N SER A 78 -4.50 2.82 -5.72
CA SER A 78 -5.83 3.28 -6.12
C SER A 78 -5.71 4.45 -7.11
N PRO A 79 -6.52 4.48 -8.18
CA PRO A 79 -6.57 5.63 -9.08
C PRO A 79 -7.20 6.83 -8.38
N SER A 80 -6.81 8.04 -8.80
CA SER A 80 -7.48 9.26 -8.37
C SER A 80 -8.94 9.25 -8.83
N SER A 81 -9.83 9.70 -7.95
CA SER A 81 -11.25 9.76 -8.24
C SER A 81 -11.91 10.89 -7.45
N ASN A 82 -12.96 11.49 -8.03
CA ASN A 82 -13.75 12.53 -7.39
C ASN A 82 -15.20 12.38 -7.86
N PHE A 83 -16.05 11.83 -7.00
CA PHE A 83 -17.46 11.58 -7.33
C PHE A 83 -18.33 11.53 -6.08
N THR A 84 -19.63 11.64 -6.30
CA THR A 84 -20.66 11.44 -5.28
C THR A 84 -21.72 10.50 -5.86
N ALA A 85 -22.06 9.45 -5.11
CA ALA A 85 -23.04 8.46 -5.54
C ALA A 85 -23.71 7.80 -4.31
N PRO A 86 -24.90 7.20 -4.49
CA PRO A 86 -25.52 6.40 -3.44
C PRO A 86 -24.61 5.24 -3.01
N THR A 87 -24.70 4.84 -1.75
CA THR A 87 -23.97 3.69 -1.22
C THR A 87 -24.79 2.40 -1.36
N ILE A 88 -24.10 1.28 -1.52
CA ILE A 88 -24.65 -0.07 -1.39
C ILE A 88 -23.65 -0.91 -0.60
N SER A 89 -24.13 -1.82 0.25
CA SER A 89 -23.24 -2.64 1.08
C SER A 89 -23.30 -4.11 0.72
N ALA A 90 -22.17 -4.81 0.88
CA ALA A 90 -22.08 -6.26 0.76
C ALA A 90 -21.09 -6.82 1.79
N GLY A 91 -21.54 -7.79 2.58
CA GLY A 91 -20.77 -8.44 3.64
C GLY A 91 -20.19 -9.80 3.21
N THR A 92 -20.75 -10.40 2.17
CA THR A 92 -20.38 -11.73 1.66
C THR A 92 -20.26 -11.75 0.15
N GLN A 93 -19.55 -12.75 -0.38
CA GLN A 93 -19.42 -12.95 -1.84
C GLN A 93 -20.79 -13.10 -2.52
N ALA A 94 -21.72 -13.84 -1.91
CA ALA A 94 -23.05 -14.05 -2.48
C ALA A 94 -23.86 -12.74 -2.53
N GLU A 95 -23.76 -11.89 -1.50
CA GLU A 95 -24.40 -10.56 -1.53
C GLU A 95 -23.80 -9.68 -2.61
N LEU A 96 -22.47 -9.69 -2.77
CA LEU A 96 -21.76 -8.92 -3.79
C LEU A 96 -22.17 -9.33 -5.21
N GLU A 97 -22.23 -10.63 -5.50
CA GLU A 97 -22.60 -11.17 -6.82
C GLU A 97 -24.05 -10.84 -7.22
N ASN A 98 -24.94 -10.64 -6.25
CA ASN A 98 -26.34 -10.30 -6.49
C ASN A 98 -26.63 -8.80 -6.39
N ALA A 99 -25.64 -7.97 -6.06
CA ALA A 99 -25.83 -6.54 -5.87
C ALA A 99 -25.79 -5.78 -7.21
N ASP A 100 -26.77 -4.91 -7.44
CA ASP A 100 -26.69 -3.90 -8.51
C ASP A 100 -25.76 -2.77 -8.06
N ILE A 101 -24.47 -2.88 -8.38
CA ILE A 101 -23.42 -1.95 -7.93
C ILE A 101 -23.17 -0.79 -8.91
N ARG A 102 -23.79 -0.79 -10.09
CA ARG A 102 -23.45 0.18 -11.14
C ARG A 102 -23.80 1.60 -10.71
N GLY A 103 -22.81 2.49 -10.75
CA GLY A 103 -22.97 3.90 -10.39
C GLY A 103 -23.17 4.15 -8.90
N LYS A 104 -22.81 3.18 -8.03
CA LYS A 104 -22.90 3.28 -6.58
C LYS A 104 -21.51 3.15 -5.95
N VAL A 105 -21.35 3.67 -4.73
CA VAL A 105 -20.18 3.42 -3.88
C VAL A 105 -20.44 2.13 -3.12
N LEU A 106 -19.64 1.10 -3.39
CA LEU A 106 -19.73 -0.19 -2.70
C LEU A 106 -19.01 -0.13 -1.34
N VAL A 107 -19.74 -0.46 -0.27
CA VAL A 107 -19.22 -0.58 1.09
C VAL A 107 -19.09 -2.05 1.46
N LEU A 108 -17.84 -2.53 1.51
CA LEU A 108 -17.54 -3.91 1.87
C LEU A 108 -17.42 -4.08 3.39
N TYR A 109 -18.05 -5.11 3.93
CA TYR A 109 -17.97 -5.45 5.36
C TYR A 109 -17.93 -6.97 5.57
N GLY A 110 -18.07 -7.44 6.81
CA GLY A 110 -18.27 -8.85 7.10
C GLY A 110 -17.10 -9.75 6.67
N SER A 111 -17.40 -10.85 5.99
CA SER A 111 -16.37 -11.81 5.55
C SER A 111 -15.49 -11.27 4.42
N LEU A 112 -16.00 -10.33 3.62
CA LEU A 112 -15.23 -9.67 2.57
C LEU A 112 -14.14 -8.75 3.13
N ALA A 113 -14.33 -8.21 4.34
CA ALA A 113 -13.42 -7.25 4.98
C ALA A 113 -12.47 -7.87 6.03
N GLN A 114 -12.32 -9.20 6.09
CA GLN A 114 -11.45 -9.87 7.07
C GLN A 114 -9.95 -9.74 6.79
N SER A 115 -9.59 -9.22 5.61
CA SER A 115 -8.21 -8.93 5.22
C SER A 115 -8.23 -7.81 4.19
N GLU A 116 -7.09 -7.13 4.06
CA GLU A 116 -6.89 -6.05 3.08
C GLU A 116 -7.26 -6.52 1.66
N LEU A 117 -7.83 -5.61 0.89
CA LEU A 117 -8.18 -5.81 -0.52
C LEU A 117 -7.20 -5.06 -1.38
N ALA A 118 -6.54 -5.76 -2.31
CA ALA A 118 -5.69 -5.12 -3.29
C ALA A 118 -6.47 -4.06 -4.08
N ALA A 119 -5.85 -2.92 -4.36
CA ALA A 119 -6.41 -1.96 -5.31
C ALA A 119 -6.47 -2.58 -6.72
N LYS A 120 -7.36 -2.09 -7.58
CA LYS A 120 -7.51 -2.60 -8.96
C LYS A 120 -6.25 -2.48 -9.80
N ALA A 121 -5.37 -1.51 -9.49
CA ALA A 121 -4.10 -1.32 -10.17
C ALA A 121 -2.89 -1.77 -9.32
N ALA A 122 -3.10 -2.62 -8.32
CA ALA A 122 -2.01 -3.18 -7.53
C ALA A 122 -1.10 -4.09 -8.38
N ILE A 123 0.19 -4.10 -8.04
CA ILE A 123 1.22 -4.91 -8.74
C ILE A 123 0.99 -6.41 -8.51
N TYR A 124 0.41 -6.77 -7.36
CA TYR A 124 0.01 -8.13 -7.03
C TYR A 124 -1.45 -8.13 -6.58
N VAL A 125 -2.26 -8.96 -7.22
CA VAL A 125 -3.67 -9.18 -6.89
C VAL A 125 -3.84 -10.66 -6.59
N SER A 126 -4.42 -10.97 -5.43
CA SER A 126 -4.64 -12.37 -5.05
C SER A 126 -5.81 -12.98 -5.85
N PRO A 127 -5.88 -14.31 -6.02
CA PRO A 127 -7.03 -14.96 -6.64
C PRO A 127 -8.36 -14.68 -5.93
N ARG A 128 -8.33 -14.40 -4.62
CA ARG A 128 -9.51 -13.93 -3.87
C ARG A 128 -9.96 -12.58 -4.39
N ASP A 129 -9.05 -11.62 -4.45
CA ASP A 129 -9.37 -10.23 -4.77
C ASP A 129 -9.78 -10.07 -6.24
N HIS A 130 -9.25 -10.92 -7.13
CA HIS A 130 -9.74 -11.03 -8.52
C HIS A 130 -11.22 -11.39 -8.64
N ARG A 131 -11.82 -12.05 -7.63
CA ARG A 131 -13.27 -12.35 -7.63
C ARG A 131 -14.12 -11.25 -7.00
N ILE A 132 -13.48 -10.26 -6.39
CA ILE A 132 -14.13 -9.10 -5.73
C ILE A 132 -14.09 -7.88 -6.65
N HIS A 133 -13.04 -7.72 -7.46
CA HIS A 133 -12.87 -6.63 -8.43
C HIS A 133 -13.84 -6.70 -9.61
#